data_AF-A0A1G8UR72-F1
#
_entry.id   AF-A0A1G8UR72-F1
#
_cell.length_a   1.000
_cell.length_b   1.000
_cell.length_c   1.000
_cell.angle_alpha   90.00
_cell.angle_beta   90.00
_cell.angle_gamma   90.00
#
_symmetry.space_group_name_H-M   'P 1'
#
loop_
_entity.id
_entity.type
_entity.pdbx_description
1 polymer ?
#
loop_
_entity_poly.entity_id
_entity_poly.type
_entity_poly.pdbx_seq_one_letter_code
_entity_poly.pdbx_strand_id
1 'polypeptide(L)'
;MAFRFFTRKTLFPGVTLNLSKSGPSISIGPRGLRHTIGPRGRRTTVGLPGSGLSYSVQHGKRRRATPAPEEPEEFTPAPPPLPDPALATAEEDRTFLRAIVALQVGDAEGLAPLDGLDAADAHWIKGMSAFRNERWTEACVRLSRSLRSPDLGMLCGRNGVSLRMEIPITPEITAHISPEPGSTALALAEAQQAAGDLRDALKTLKDLNGREPGDAVVAASLAEVAFELDDGRSMPMGRLVNLLRAARPDPEIAWAVWLQEARARTRSGDHAGAVQVYAKVRGHDAVPEDVSKLAWYEMALTYGEAGDRTRSRQELSGLYALDRDFADVGDRLRGRTTDT
;
A
#
# COMPACT_ATOMS: atom_id res chain seq x y z
N MET A 1 5.53 -9.27 9.33
CA MET A 1 4.35 -8.36 9.41
C MET A 1 3.13 -9.11 9.95
N ALA A 2 2.34 -8.53 10.87
CA ALA A 2 1.26 -9.22 11.57
C ALA A 2 -0.04 -9.26 10.74
N PHE A 3 -0.76 -10.40 10.73
CA PHE A 3 -2.13 -10.44 10.22
C PHE A 3 -2.99 -9.52 11.10
N ARG A 4 -3.69 -8.55 10.50
CA ARG A 4 -4.63 -7.69 11.23
C ARG A 4 -6.04 -8.00 10.74
N PHE A 5 -6.66 -8.98 11.35
CA PHE A 5 -8.09 -9.18 11.24
C PHE A 5 -8.79 -8.07 12.03
N PHE A 6 -9.76 -7.42 11.38
CA PHE A 6 -10.68 -6.54 12.08
C PHE A 6 -12.11 -6.94 11.77
N THR A 7 -12.94 -6.98 12.80
CA THR A 7 -14.39 -7.09 12.63
C THR A 7 -14.97 -5.70 12.73
N ARG A 8 -15.75 -5.33 11.71
CA ARG A 8 -16.44 -4.04 11.64
C ARG A 8 -17.90 -4.22 12.04
N LYS A 9 -18.34 -3.57 13.12
CA LYS A 9 -19.77 -3.45 13.46
C LYS A 9 -20.22 -2.01 13.21
N THR A 10 -21.19 -1.83 12.32
CA THR A 10 -21.83 -0.53 12.06
C THR A 10 -22.72 -0.20 13.25
N LEU A 11 -22.44 0.89 13.95
CA LEU A 11 -23.23 1.32 15.11
C LEU A 11 -24.34 2.30 14.67
N PHE A 12 -24.01 3.22 13.77
CA PHE A 12 -24.92 4.17 13.11
C PHE A 12 -24.45 4.45 11.67
N PRO A 13 -25.27 5.00 10.77
CA PRO A 13 -24.82 5.45 9.45
C PRO A 13 -23.62 6.41 9.59
N GLY A 14 -22.47 6.03 9.03
CA GLY A 14 -21.23 6.83 9.10
C GLY A 14 -20.32 6.59 10.33
N VAL A 15 -20.68 5.68 11.25
CA VAL A 15 -19.84 5.32 12.42
C VAL A 15 -19.71 3.80 12.55
N THR A 16 -18.46 3.32 12.54
CA THR A 16 -18.15 1.90 12.44
C THR A 16 -17.00 1.55 13.39
N LEU A 17 -17.25 0.59 14.30
CA LEU A 17 -16.26 0.12 15.28
C LEU A 17 -15.43 -1.01 14.67
N ASN A 18 -14.10 -0.89 14.64
CA ASN A 18 -13.19 -1.98 14.27
C ASN A 18 -12.55 -2.59 15.50
N LEU A 19 -12.71 -3.90 15.63
CA LEU A 19 -12.15 -4.69 16.72
C LEU A 19 -11.00 -5.53 16.17
N SER A 20 -9.80 -5.35 16.71
CA SER A 20 -8.58 -6.09 16.33
C SER A 20 -7.84 -6.59 17.56
N LYS A 21 -6.85 -7.48 17.38
CA LYS A 21 -5.94 -7.99 18.44
C LYS A 21 -5.17 -6.89 19.20
N SER A 22 -5.26 -5.64 18.76
CA SER A 22 -4.55 -4.48 19.30
C SER A 22 -5.44 -3.42 19.95
N GLY A 23 -6.70 -3.76 20.24
CA GLY A 23 -7.66 -2.87 20.87
C GLY A 23 -8.71 -2.32 19.90
N PRO A 24 -9.81 -1.75 20.44
CA PRO A 24 -10.88 -1.16 19.66
C PRO A 24 -10.38 0.10 18.94
N SER A 25 -10.80 0.29 17.69
CA SER A 25 -10.62 1.54 16.97
C SER A 25 -11.94 1.98 16.37
N ILE A 26 -12.28 3.25 16.59
CA ILE A 26 -13.53 3.83 16.10
C ILE A 26 -13.21 4.47 14.76
N SER A 27 -14.03 4.20 13.75
CA SER A 27 -13.96 4.97 12.52
C SER A 27 -15.22 5.73 12.20
N ILE A 28 -15.02 6.97 11.82
CA ILE A 28 -16.03 7.99 11.59
C ILE A 28 -15.86 8.49 10.15
N GLY A 29 -16.94 8.45 9.37
CA GLY A 29 -16.97 8.98 8.01
C GLY A 29 -17.89 8.20 7.05
N PRO A 30 -18.38 8.84 5.98
CA PRO A 30 -19.28 8.23 5.00
C PRO A 30 -18.58 7.13 4.18
N ARG A 31 -19.35 6.36 3.40
CA ARG A 31 -18.79 5.36 2.47
C ARG A 31 -17.78 6.04 1.54
N GLY A 32 -16.53 5.58 1.59
CA GLY A 32 -15.43 6.10 0.76
C GLY A 32 -14.40 6.96 1.49
N LEU A 33 -14.73 7.52 2.67
CA LEU A 33 -13.81 8.32 3.49
C LEU A 33 -13.98 7.94 4.96
N ARG A 34 -12.95 7.37 5.59
CA ARG A 34 -13.07 6.78 6.92
C ARG A 34 -11.88 7.14 7.81
N HIS A 35 -12.10 8.05 8.74
CA HIS A 35 -11.11 8.40 9.76
C HIS A 35 -11.17 7.40 10.90
N THR A 36 -10.08 6.68 11.14
CA THR A 36 -9.95 5.65 12.19
C THR A 36 -9.07 6.16 13.32
N ILE A 37 -9.61 6.18 14.53
CA ILE A 37 -8.94 6.56 15.76
C ILE A 37 -8.78 5.28 16.60
N GLY A 38 -7.53 4.93 16.95
CA GLY A 38 -7.25 3.76 17.78
C GLY A 38 -5.91 3.87 18.52
N PRO A 39 -5.58 2.86 19.35
CA PRO A 39 -4.43 2.90 20.27
C PRO A 39 -3.04 2.96 19.61
N ARG A 40 -2.95 2.89 18.28
CA ARG A 40 -1.70 3.05 17.51
C ARG A 40 -1.61 4.36 16.70
N GLY A 41 -2.51 5.31 16.95
CA GLY A 41 -2.52 6.60 16.27
C GLY A 41 -3.71 6.75 15.32
N ARG A 42 -3.66 7.83 14.52
CA ARG A 42 -4.74 8.24 13.62
C ARG A 42 -4.48 7.72 12.22
N ARG A 43 -5.46 7.03 11.64
CA ARG A 43 -5.38 6.44 10.29
C ARG A 43 -6.57 6.90 9.48
N THR A 44 -6.37 7.59 8.37
CA THR A 44 -7.48 7.78 7.43
C THR A 44 -7.45 6.69 6.37
N THR A 45 -8.60 6.13 6.05
CA THR A 45 -8.82 5.12 5.01
C THR A 45 -9.73 5.70 3.96
N VAL A 46 -9.29 5.73 2.71
CA VAL A 46 -10.09 6.16 1.58
C VAL A 46 -10.23 4.99 0.62
N GLY A 47 -11.42 4.80 0.04
CA GLY A 47 -11.65 3.78 -0.96
C GLY A 47 -12.69 4.20 -1.97
N LEU A 48 -12.50 3.80 -3.23
CA LEU A 48 -13.51 3.97 -4.26
C LEU A 48 -14.66 2.99 -3.98
N PRO A 49 -15.92 3.45 -3.83
CA PRO A 49 -17.04 2.55 -3.53
C PRO A 49 -17.26 1.57 -4.68
N GLY A 50 -17.19 0.27 -4.40
CA GLY A 50 -17.51 -0.79 -5.36
C GLY A 50 -16.32 -1.36 -6.17
N SER A 51 -15.09 -0.86 -5.97
CA SER A 51 -13.89 -1.38 -6.66
C SER A 51 -13.06 -2.38 -5.86
N GLY A 52 -13.27 -2.48 -4.54
CA GLY A 52 -12.43 -3.30 -3.67
C GLY A 52 -11.09 -2.67 -3.27
N LEU A 53 -10.70 -1.59 -3.95
CA LEU A 53 -9.49 -0.83 -3.65
C LEU A 53 -9.77 0.21 -2.56
N SER A 54 -9.10 0.04 -1.42
CA SER A 54 -9.00 1.08 -0.40
C SER A 54 -7.55 1.20 0.05
N TYR A 55 -7.11 2.39 0.42
CA TYR A 55 -5.78 2.60 1.00
C TYR A 55 -5.90 3.33 2.33
N SER A 56 -4.80 3.44 3.05
CA SER A 56 -4.78 4.25 4.26
C SER A 56 -3.48 5.00 4.49
N VAL A 57 -3.63 6.17 5.08
CA VAL A 57 -2.54 7.04 5.52
C VAL A 57 -2.43 6.97 7.04
N GLN A 58 -1.24 6.69 7.56
CA GLN A 58 -0.95 6.81 9.00
C GLN A 58 -0.38 8.19 9.31
N HIS A 59 -0.88 8.83 10.37
CA HIS A 59 -0.41 10.14 10.83
C HIS A 59 0.41 10.02 12.13
N GLY A 60 1.76 10.08 12.06
CA GLY A 60 2.74 10.21 13.18
C GLY A 60 2.73 9.10 14.26
N LYS A 61 3.75 8.82 15.08
CA LYS A 61 5.09 9.35 15.37
C LYS A 61 5.92 8.20 15.96
N ARG A 62 7.17 7.98 15.54
CA ARG A 62 8.13 7.11 16.24
C ARG A 62 8.64 7.88 17.46
N ARG A 63 8.17 7.58 18.68
CA ARG A 63 8.82 8.07 19.92
C ARG A 63 9.61 6.93 20.56
N ARG A 64 10.89 7.24 20.79
CA ARG A 64 11.90 6.50 21.55
C ARG A 64 11.33 5.99 22.88
N ALA A 65 11.75 4.79 23.26
CA ALA A 65 11.39 4.13 24.51
C ALA A 65 11.82 4.93 25.74
N THR A 66 10.86 5.13 26.65
CA THR A 66 11.07 5.41 28.08
C THR A 66 10.06 4.54 28.83
N PRO A 67 10.37 3.97 30.01
CA PRO A 67 9.50 2.99 30.67
C PRO A 67 8.17 3.64 31.06
N ALA A 68 7.06 2.98 30.75
CA ALA A 68 5.71 3.45 31.03
C ALA A 68 5.44 3.48 32.55
N PRO A 69 4.79 4.52 33.09
CA PRO A 69 4.05 4.40 34.34
C PRO A 69 2.90 3.41 34.15
N GLU A 70 2.60 2.61 35.18
CA GLU A 70 1.42 1.72 35.21
C GLU A 70 0.15 2.53 34.92
N GLU A 71 -0.46 2.28 33.76
CA GLU A 71 -1.78 2.79 33.37
C GLU A 71 -2.88 1.77 33.73
N PRO A 72 -4.10 2.23 34.05
CA PRO A 72 -5.17 1.40 34.62
C PRO A 72 -5.68 0.32 33.66
N GLU A 73 -6.14 -0.81 34.22
CA GLU A 73 -6.85 -1.87 33.49
C GLU A 73 -8.11 -1.33 32.79
N GLU A 74 -8.00 -0.95 31.52
CA GLU A 74 -9.16 -0.65 30.67
C GLU A 74 -9.58 -1.87 29.83
N PHE A 75 -10.89 -2.16 29.89
CA PHE A 75 -11.60 -3.25 29.23
C PHE A 75 -11.13 -3.55 27.80
N THR A 76 -10.51 -4.72 27.59
CA THR A 76 -10.32 -5.29 26.25
C THR A 76 -11.62 -5.95 25.79
N PRO A 77 -12.30 -5.47 24.71
CA PRO A 77 -13.36 -6.26 24.09
C PRO A 77 -12.76 -7.53 23.49
N ALA A 78 -13.40 -8.66 23.73
CA ALA A 78 -12.99 -9.97 23.22
C ALA A 78 -12.86 -9.95 21.67
N PRO A 79 -11.91 -10.71 21.09
CA PRO A 79 -11.87 -10.90 19.64
C PRO A 79 -13.24 -11.41 19.14
N PRO A 80 -13.62 -11.05 17.91
CA PRO A 80 -14.84 -11.57 17.29
C PRO A 80 -14.90 -13.10 17.41
N PRO A 81 -16.09 -13.70 17.60
CA PRO A 81 -16.23 -15.14 17.65
C PRO A 81 -15.70 -15.74 16.34
N LEU A 82 -14.84 -16.76 16.47
CA LEU A 82 -14.36 -17.54 15.34
C LEU A 82 -15.57 -18.16 14.61
N PRO A 83 -15.55 -18.23 13.27
CA PRO A 83 -16.56 -19.04 12.58
C PRO A 83 -16.45 -20.47 13.09
N ASP A 84 -17.56 -21.10 13.44
CA ASP A 84 -17.57 -22.49 13.89
C ASP A 84 -17.60 -23.41 12.67
N PRO A 85 -16.47 -24.07 12.31
CA PRO A 85 -16.42 -24.93 11.14
C PRO A 85 -17.34 -26.15 11.26
N ALA A 86 -17.75 -26.53 12.48
CA ALA A 86 -18.66 -27.64 12.69
C ALA A 86 -20.08 -27.36 12.18
N LEU A 87 -20.45 -26.08 12.01
CA LEU A 87 -21.74 -25.68 11.46
C LEU A 87 -21.81 -25.75 9.92
N ALA A 88 -20.66 -25.85 9.24
CA ALA A 88 -20.64 -26.05 7.79
C ALA A 88 -21.09 -27.46 7.43
N THR A 89 -21.99 -27.59 6.45
CA THR A 89 -22.49 -28.89 5.98
C THR A 89 -21.57 -29.50 4.93
N ALA A 90 -21.05 -28.69 4.01
CA ALA A 90 -20.11 -29.12 2.97
C ALA A 90 -18.68 -29.26 3.51
N GLU A 91 -17.96 -30.31 3.08
CA GLU A 91 -16.57 -30.55 3.48
C GLU A 91 -15.61 -29.46 2.99
N GLU A 92 -15.88 -28.90 1.81
CA GLU A 92 -15.15 -27.74 1.26
C GLU A 92 -15.25 -26.53 2.20
N ASP A 93 -16.47 -26.16 2.62
CA ASP A 93 -16.72 -25.04 3.51
C ASP A 93 -16.11 -25.28 4.91
N ARG A 94 -16.22 -26.51 5.43
CA ARG A 94 -15.61 -26.90 6.70
C ARG A 94 -14.08 -26.78 6.66
N THR A 95 -13.46 -27.27 5.59
CA THR A 95 -12.01 -27.18 5.37
C THR A 95 -11.56 -25.73 5.25
N PHE A 96 -12.31 -24.93 4.48
CA PHE A 96 -12.07 -23.51 4.34
C PHE A 96 -12.16 -22.76 5.69
N LEU A 97 -13.24 -22.94 6.45
CA LEU A 97 -13.43 -22.28 7.74
C LEU A 97 -12.34 -22.67 8.76
N ARG A 98 -11.91 -23.94 8.79
CA ARG A 98 -10.75 -24.36 9.60
C ARG A 98 -9.48 -23.60 9.22
N ALA A 99 -9.22 -23.44 7.94
CA ALA A 99 -8.07 -22.67 7.46
C ALA A 99 -8.17 -21.18 7.82
N ILE A 100 -9.37 -20.59 7.81
CA ILE A 100 -9.60 -19.21 8.30
C ILE A 100 -9.24 -19.09 9.78
N VAL A 101 -9.66 -20.05 10.60
CA VAL A 101 -9.30 -20.09 12.04
C VAL A 101 -7.78 -20.22 12.21
N ALA A 102 -7.14 -21.12 11.46
CA ALA A 102 -5.69 -21.30 11.47
C ALA A 102 -4.95 -20.00 11.09
N LEU A 103 -5.41 -19.31 10.03
CA LEU A 103 -4.88 -18.01 9.60
C LEU A 103 -4.99 -16.95 10.71
N GLN A 104 -6.09 -16.95 11.47
CA GLN A 104 -6.33 -16.00 12.57
C GLN A 104 -5.39 -16.20 13.76
N VAL A 105 -5.06 -17.45 14.08
CA VAL A 105 -4.13 -17.77 15.18
C VAL A 105 -2.67 -17.81 14.72
N GLY A 106 -2.41 -17.72 13.42
CA GLY A 106 -1.07 -17.76 12.84
C GLY A 106 -0.50 -19.17 12.70
N ASP A 107 -1.37 -20.18 12.66
CA ASP A 107 -1.01 -21.58 12.42
C ASP A 107 -0.82 -21.82 10.91
N ALA A 108 0.43 -22.03 10.51
CA ALA A 108 0.76 -22.30 9.12
C ALA A 108 0.41 -23.73 8.68
N GLU A 109 0.44 -24.71 9.59
CA GLU A 109 0.11 -26.10 9.30
C GLU A 109 -1.38 -26.27 9.04
N GLY A 110 -2.21 -25.52 9.77
CA GLY A 110 -3.66 -25.46 9.56
C GLY A 110 -4.10 -24.93 8.18
N LEU A 111 -3.18 -24.40 7.36
CA LEU A 111 -3.44 -24.03 5.96
C LEU A 111 -3.13 -25.17 4.97
N ALA A 112 -2.46 -26.25 5.37
CA ALA A 112 -2.11 -27.37 4.49
C ALA A 112 -3.33 -28.01 3.80
N PRO A 113 -4.49 -28.19 4.46
CA PRO A 113 -5.68 -28.75 3.81
C PRO A 113 -6.20 -27.95 2.61
N LEU A 114 -5.88 -26.64 2.52
CA LEU A 114 -6.26 -25.82 1.37
C LEU A 114 -5.60 -26.27 0.06
N ASP A 115 -4.48 -27.00 0.11
CA ASP A 115 -3.82 -27.51 -1.10
C ASP A 115 -4.66 -28.58 -1.83
N GLY A 116 -5.61 -29.22 -1.12
CA GLY A 116 -6.57 -30.15 -1.71
C GLY A 116 -7.85 -29.49 -2.25
N LEU A 117 -8.05 -28.18 -2.01
CA LEU A 117 -9.22 -27.44 -2.49
C LEU A 117 -8.87 -26.70 -3.78
N ASP A 118 -9.57 -26.99 -4.87
CA ASP A 118 -9.46 -26.20 -6.10
C ASP A 118 -10.42 -25.01 -6.12
N ALA A 119 -10.41 -24.23 -5.03
CA ALA A 119 -11.22 -23.02 -4.89
C ALA A 119 -10.35 -21.77 -5.09
N ALA A 120 -10.90 -20.75 -5.75
CA ALA A 120 -10.21 -19.48 -6.00
C ALA A 120 -9.67 -18.85 -4.71
N ASP A 121 -10.47 -18.88 -3.64
CA ASP A 121 -10.14 -18.27 -2.35
C ASP A 121 -9.12 -19.10 -1.56
N ALA A 122 -9.09 -20.44 -1.75
CA ALA A 122 -8.06 -21.29 -1.19
C ALA A 122 -6.69 -20.95 -1.81
N HIS A 123 -6.62 -20.80 -3.13
CA HIS A 123 -5.43 -20.32 -3.82
C HIS A 123 -5.06 -18.90 -3.39
N TRP A 124 -6.05 -18.02 -3.19
CA TRP A 124 -5.81 -16.66 -2.70
C TRP A 124 -5.14 -16.66 -1.32
N ILE A 125 -5.70 -17.39 -0.34
CA ILE A 125 -5.16 -17.47 1.03
C ILE A 125 -3.73 -18.05 1.02
N LYS A 126 -3.50 -19.12 0.26
CA LYS A 126 -2.16 -19.71 0.12
C LYS A 126 -1.18 -18.74 -0.55
N GLY A 127 -1.62 -18.02 -1.58
CA GLY A 127 -0.83 -16.98 -2.26
C GLY A 127 -0.44 -15.84 -1.32
N MET A 128 -1.38 -15.32 -0.54
CA MET A 128 -1.10 -14.28 0.44
C MET A 128 -0.28 -14.76 1.64
N SER A 129 -0.41 -16.03 2.03
CA SER A 129 0.47 -16.66 3.01
C SER A 129 1.90 -16.76 2.48
N ALA A 130 2.09 -17.20 1.23
CA ALA A 130 3.40 -17.20 0.58
C ALA A 130 4.00 -15.79 0.47
N PHE A 131 3.20 -14.80 0.06
CA PHE A 131 3.58 -13.39 -0.01
C PHE A 131 4.18 -12.89 1.30
N ARG A 132 3.48 -13.14 2.42
CA ARG A 132 3.96 -12.71 3.75
C ARG A 132 5.24 -13.38 4.21
N ASN A 133 5.50 -14.58 3.72
CA ASN A 133 6.70 -15.35 4.03
C ASN A 133 7.78 -15.12 2.96
N GLU A 134 7.63 -14.07 2.14
CA GLU A 134 8.60 -13.65 1.11
C GLU A 134 8.89 -14.75 0.07
N ARG A 135 7.95 -15.70 -0.09
CA ARG A 135 7.99 -16.75 -1.12
C ARG A 135 7.34 -16.23 -2.40
N TRP A 136 8.00 -15.25 -3.03
CA TRP A 136 7.43 -14.44 -4.11
C TRP A 136 6.97 -15.25 -5.34
N THR A 137 7.78 -16.21 -5.80
CA THR A 137 7.43 -17.06 -6.95
C THR A 137 6.19 -17.92 -6.67
N GLU A 138 6.07 -18.49 -5.47
CA GLU A 138 4.88 -19.26 -5.08
C GLU A 138 3.65 -18.36 -4.96
N ALA A 139 3.81 -17.16 -4.39
CA ALA A 139 2.76 -16.16 -4.32
C ALA A 139 2.25 -15.80 -5.73
N CYS A 140 3.15 -15.55 -6.68
CA CYS A 140 2.80 -15.25 -8.07
C CYS A 140 1.97 -16.36 -8.70
N VAL A 141 2.40 -17.63 -8.57
CA VAL A 141 1.68 -18.79 -9.13
C VAL A 141 0.27 -18.91 -8.54
N ARG A 142 0.14 -18.80 -7.22
CA ARG A 142 -1.13 -18.96 -6.50
C ARG A 142 -2.09 -17.80 -6.76
N LEU A 143 -1.61 -16.56 -6.66
CA LEU A 143 -2.42 -15.37 -6.93
C LEU A 143 -2.85 -15.29 -8.39
N SER A 144 -1.98 -15.66 -9.33
CA SER A 144 -2.35 -15.75 -10.76
C SER A 144 -3.43 -16.80 -11.01
N ARG A 145 -3.36 -17.96 -10.33
CA ARG A 145 -4.41 -18.99 -10.43
C ARG A 145 -5.74 -18.49 -9.87
N SER A 146 -5.69 -17.84 -8.72
CA SER A 146 -6.85 -17.25 -8.07
C SER A 146 -7.53 -16.18 -8.96
N LEU A 147 -6.74 -15.25 -9.50
CA LEU A 147 -7.22 -14.14 -10.34
C LEU A 147 -7.86 -14.59 -11.67
N ARG A 148 -7.46 -15.75 -12.20
CA ARG A 148 -8.08 -16.32 -13.41
C ARG A 148 -9.44 -16.97 -13.16
N SER A 149 -9.78 -17.27 -11.91
CA SER A 149 -11.04 -17.91 -11.58
C SER A 149 -12.17 -16.88 -11.51
N PRO A 150 -13.34 -17.14 -12.15
CA PRO A 150 -14.51 -16.27 -12.02
C PRO A 150 -15.11 -16.31 -10.60
N ASP A 151 -14.72 -17.29 -9.79
CA ASP A 151 -15.30 -17.57 -8.48
C ASP A 151 -14.56 -16.90 -7.32
N LEU A 152 -13.62 -16.01 -7.63
CA LEU A 152 -12.85 -15.26 -6.64
C LEU A 152 -13.78 -14.44 -5.72
N GLY A 153 -13.67 -14.70 -4.42
CA GLY A 153 -14.46 -14.09 -3.35
C GLY A 153 -15.74 -14.85 -3.00
N MET A 154 -16.18 -15.84 -3.81
CA MET A 154 -17.45 -16.52 -3.58
C MET A 154 -17.43 -17.47 -2.39
N LEU A 155 -16.33 -18.17 -2.15
CA LEU A 155 -16.18 -19.09 -1.01
C LEU A 155 -16.14 -18.30 0.31
N CYS A 156 -15.48 -17.15 0.32
CA CYS A 156 -15.53 -16.17 1.42
C CYS A 156 -16.97 -15.67 1.63
N GLY A 157 -17.62 -15.18 0.57
CA GLY A 157 -18.95 -14.60 0.63
C GLY A 157 -20.01 -15.56 1.15
N ARG A 158 -20.04 -16.80 0.64
CA ARG A 158 -21.03 -17.81 1.07
C ARG A 158 -20.85 -18.25 2.52
N ASN A 159 -19.63 -18.20 3.03
CA ASN A 159 -19.29 -18.52 4.43
C ASN A 159 -19.34 -17.29 5.36
N GLY A 160 -19.80 -16.13 4.88
CA GLY A 160 -19.86 -14.91 5.68
C GLY A 160 -18.49 -14.39 6.13
N VAL A 161 -17.42 -14.77 5.42
CA VAL A 161 -16.05 -14.39 5.72
C VAL A 161 -15.68 -13.15 4.91
N SER A 162 -15.14 -12.14 5.59
CA SER A 162 -14.55 -10.96 4.95
C SER A 162 -13.06 -10.91 5.25
N LEU A 163 -12.25 -11.31 4.28
CA LEU A 163 -10.80 -11.22 4.37
C LEU A 163 -10.32 -9.85 3.89
N ARG A 164 -9.44 -9.23 4.69
CA ARG A 164 -8.73 -8.03 4.29
C ARG A 164 -7.29 -8.09 4.78
N MET A 165 -6.37 -7.83 3.88
CA MET A 165 -4.95 -7.70 4.14
C MET A 165 -4.47 -6.31 3.82
N GLU A 166 -3.36 -5.90 4.44
CA GLU A 166 -2.73 -4.62 4.17
C GLU A 166 -1.36 -4.89 3.56
N ILE A 167 -1.09 -4.33 2.37
CA ILE A 167 0.22 -4.41 1.73
C ILE A 167 0.74 -2.99 1.45
N PRO A 168 2.02 -2.70 1.69
CA PRO A 168 2.65 -1.49 1.19
C PRO A 168 2.72 -1.57 -0.35
N ILE A 169 2.42 -0.45 -1.01
CA ILE A 169 2.52 -0.29 -2.47
C ILE A 169 3.65 0.69 -2.79
N THR A 170 3.73 1.75 -2.00
CA THR A 170 4.90 2.65 -1.94
C THR A 170 5.28 2.79 -0.46
N PRO A 171 6.41 3.43 -0.12
CA PRO A 171 6.74 3.75 1.27
C PRO A 171 5.62 4.54 1.98
N GLU A 172 4.78 5.24 1.22
CA GLU A 172 3.74 6.16 1.71
C GLU A 172 2.32 5.61 1.59
N ILE A 173 2.05 4.71 0.64
CA ILE A 173 0.72 4.18 0.36
C ILE A 173 0.64 2.72 0.80
N THR A 174 -0.33 2.42 1.68
CA THR A 174 -0.71 1.04 2.01
C THR A 174 -2.08 0.73 1.42
N ALA A 175 -2.17 -0.30 0.57
CA ALA A 175 -3.42 -0.79 0.00
C ALA A 175 -4.04 -1.90 0.85
N HIS A 176 -5.37 -1.99 0.78
CA HIS A 176 -6.17 -3.06 1.35
C HIS A 176 -6.49 -4.08 0.27
N ILE A 177 -6.13 -5.34 0.52
CA ILE A 177 -6.27 -6.45 -0.41
C ILE A 177 -7.31 -7.43 0.11
N SER A 178 -8.24 -7.78 -0.76
CA SER A 178 -9.32 -8.73 -0.49
C SER A 178 -9.34 -9.77 -1.63
N PRO A 179 -10.06 -10.90 -1.50
CA PRO A 179 -10.24 -11.86 -2.59
C PRO A 179 -11.20 -11.28 -3.64
N GLU A 180 -10.75 -10.21 -4.30
CA GLU A 180 -11.45 -9.49 -5.36
C GLU A 180 -10.48 -9.27 -6.52
N PRO A 181 -10.94 -9.25 -7.79
CA PRO A 181 -10.04 -9.20 -8.94
C PRO A 181 -9.05 -8.03 -8.93
N GLY A 182 -9.52 -6.81 -8.68
CA GLY A 182 -8.67 -5.60 -8.72
C GLY A 182 -7.57 -5.61 -7.66
N SER A 183 -7.94 -5.85 -6.41
CA SER A 183 -6.96 -5.88 -5.31
C SER A 183 -6.05 -7.11 -5.36
N THR A 184 -6.53 -8.27 -5.84
CA THR A 184 -5.68 -9.45 -6.08
C THR A 184 -4.67 -9.20 -7.20
N ALA A 185 -5.05 -8.50 -8.27
CA ALA A 185 -4.12 -8.11 -9.32
C ALA A 185 -3.03 -7.16 -8.81
N LEU A 186 -3.38 -6.22 -7.92
CA LEU A 186 -2.40 -5.36 -7.26
C LEU A 186 -1.42 -6.19 -6.40
N ALA A 187 -1.91 -7.11 -5.57
CA ALA A 187 -1.04 -7.99 -4.78
C ALA A 187 -0.16 -8.91 -5.63
N LEU A 188 -0.67 -9.37 -6.77
CA LEU A 188 0.12 -10.13 -7.75
C LEU A 188 1.24 -9.27 -8.34
N ALA A 189 0.97 -8.03 -8.72
CA ALA A 189 1.98 -7.12 -9.25
C ALA A 189 3.11 -6.86 -8.24
N GLU A 190 2.77 -6.63 -6.97
CA GLU A 190 3.76 -6.47 -5.90
C GLU A 190 4.60 -7.74 -5.69
N ALA A 191 3.97 -8.92 -5.78
CA ALA A 191 4.69 -10.20 -5.69
C ALA A 191 5.65 -10.40 -6.88
N GLN A 192 5.21 -10.01 -8.08
CA GLN A 192 6.02 -10.07 -9.30
C GLN A 192 7.20 -9.10 -9.22
N GLN A 193 6.98 -7.87 -8.74
CA GLN A 193 8.04 -6.90 -8.53
C GLN A 193 9.08 -7.44 -7.53
N ALA A 194 8.63 -7.95 -6.38
CA ALA A 194 9.52 -8.53 -5.37
C ALA A 194 10.27 -9.79 -5.86
N ALA A 195 9.72 -10.52 -6.83
CA ALA A 195 10.39 -11.64 -7.51
C ALA A 195 11.41 -11.19 -8.57
N GLY A 196 11.44 -9.90 -8.95
CA GLY A 196 12.24 -9.37 -10.04
C GLY A 196 11.59 -9.48 -11.43
N ASP A 197 10.34 -9.94 -11.50
CA ASP A 197 9.57 -10.14 -12.74
C ASP A 197 8.89 -8.82 -13.20
N LEU A 198 9.67 -7.75 -13.31
CA LEU A 198 9.20 -6.37 -13.50
C LEU A 198 8.33 -6.18 -14.76
N ARG A 199 8.60 -6.92 -15.83
CA ARG A 199 7.78 -6.85 -17.06
C ARG A 199 6.38 -7.41 -16.86
N ASP A 200 6.27 -8.49 -16.08
CA ASP A 200 4.99 -9.11 -15.77
C ASP A 200 4.22 -8.25 -14.76
N ALA A 201 4.89 -7.70 -13.75
CA ALA A 201 4.31 -6.71 -12.84
C ALA A 201 3.73 -5.52 -13.60
N LEU A 202 4.53 -4.94 -14.52
CA LEU A 202 4.10 -3.80 -15.33
C LEU A 202 2.93 -4.15 -16.26
N LYS A 203 2.88 -5.37 -16.80
CA LYS A 203 1.76 -5.85 -17.61
C LYS A 203 0.50 -5.97 -16.75
N THR A 204 0.58 -6.62 -15.59
CA THR A 204 -0.54 -6.75 -14.64
C THR A 204 -1.12 -5.38 -14.27
N LEU A 205 -0.26 -4.39 -13.97
CA LEU A 205 -0.69 -3.04 -13.59
C LEU A 205 -1.29 -2.25 -14.75
N LYS A 206 -0.79 -2.42 -15.98
CA LYS A 206 -1.41 -1.83 -17.18
C LYS A 206 -2.80 -2.38 -17.44
N ASP A 207 -2.95 -3.70 -17.33
CA ASP A 207 -4.24 -4.36 -17.51
C ASP A 207 -5.23 -3.91 -16.42
N LEU A 208 -4.77 -3.76 -15.18
CA LEU A 208 -5.56 -3.23 -14.07
C LEU A 208 -5.97 -1.77 -14.31
N ASN A 209 -5.02 -0.89 -14.68
CA ASN A 209 -5.30 0.51 -15.01
C ASN A 209 -6.26 0.64 -16.22
N GLY A 210 -6.26 -0.31 -17.15
CA GLY A 210 -7.21 -0.35 -18.25
C GLY A 210 -8.65 -0.62 -17.80
N ARG A 211 -8.83 -1.42 -16.73
CA ARG A 211 -10.14 -1.72 -16.13
C ARG A 211 -10.59 -0.65 -15.15
N GLU A 212 -9.64 -0.06 -14.43
CA GLU A 212 -9.86 0.95 -13.39
C GLU A 212 -9.07 2.24 -13.69
N PRO A 213 -9.42 2.95 -14.78
CA PRO A 213 -8.67 4.12 -15.20
C PRO A 213 -8.75 5.25 -14.18
N GLY A 214 -7.59 5.77 -13.79
CA GLY A 214 -7.48 6.89 -12.88
C GLY A 214 -7.42 6.52 -11.40
N ASP A 215 -7.35 5.23 -11.06
CA ASP A 215 -7.06 4.81 -9.68
C ASP A 215 -5.64 5.26 -9.28
N ALA A 216 -5.55 5.99 -8.17
CA ALA A 216 -4.31 6.59 -7.70
C ALA A 216 -3.30 5.58 -7.17
N VAL A 217 -3.76 4.49 -6.56
CA VAL A 217 -2.88 3.44 -6.03
C VAL A 217 -2.28 2.63 -7.16
N VAL A 218 -3.10 2.28 -8.16
CA VAL A 218 -2.62 1.59 -9.37
C VAL A 218 -1.62 2.47 -10.12
N ALA A 219 -1.91 3.77 -10.27
CA ALA A 219 -1.00 4.71 -10.91
C ALA A 219 0.35 4.83 -10.17
N ALA A 220 0.32 4.87 -8.84
CA ALA A 220 1.53 4.93 -8.01
C ALA A 220 2.35 3.62 -8.08
N SER A 221 1.72 2.45 -7.96
CA SER A 221 2.38 1.14 -8.11
C SER A 221 3.01 1.00 -9.50
N LEU A 222 2.28 1.40 -10.54
CA LEU A 222 2.77 1.36 -11.92
C LEU A 222 4.00 2.26 -12.10
N ALA A 223 4.04 3.42 -11.44
CA ALA A 223 5.18 4.31 -11.48
C ALA A 223 6.42 3.68 -10.85
N GLU A 224 6.31 3.08 -9.66
CA GLU A 224 7.44 2.40 -8.98
C GLU A 224 8.02 1.29 -9.87
N VAL A 225 7.17 0.39 -10.39
CA VAL A 225 7.62 -0.69 -11.28
C VAL A 225 8.25 -0.14 -12.57
N ALA A 226 7.69 0.94 -13.13
CA ALA A 226 8.25 1.57 -14.31
C ALA A 226 9.62 2.22 -14.06
N PHE A 227 9.82 2.82 -12.88
CA PHE A 227 11.10 3.40 -12.47
C PHE A 227 12.15 2.33 -12.17
N GLU A 228 11.76 1.18 -11.63
CA GLU A 228 12.67 0.07 -11.38
C GLU A 228 13.08 -0.63 -12.68
N LEU A 229 12.12 -0.81 -13.61
CA LEU A 229 12.40 -1.46 -14.90
C LEU A 229 13.27 -0.58 -15.82
N ASP A 230 12.97 0.73 -15.87
CA ASP A 230 13.67 1.79 -16.60
C ASP A 230 14.20 1.43 -18.01
N ASP A 231 13.47 0.60 -18.75
CA ASP A 231 13.91 0.10 -20.06
C ASP A 231 13.58 1.05 -21.23
N GLY A 232 12.95 2.19 -20.93
CA GLY A 232 12.48 3.23 -21.86
C GLY A 232 11.42 2.80 -22.89
N ARG A 233 11.20 1.49 -23.06
CA ARG A 233 10.36 0.88 -24.11
C ARG A 233 9.02 0.45 -23.56
N SER A 234 9.02 -0.19 -22.41
CA SER A 234 7.82 -0.76 -21.80
C SER A 234 6.91 0.33 -21.24
N MET A 235 7.48 1.39 -20.66
CA MET A 235 6.72 2.56 -20.22
C MET A 235 7.55 3.84 -20.42
N PRO A 236 7.37 4.56 -21.53
CA PRO A 236 8.02 5.86 -21.71
C PRO A 236 7.60 6.86 -20.62
N MET A 237 8.55 7.59 -20.04
CA MET A 237 8.28 8.47 -18.89
C MET A 237 7.25 9.57 -19.20
N GLY A 238 7.24 10.13 -20.42
CA GLY A 238 6.19 11.07 -20.83
C GLY A 238 4.78 10.47 -20.83
N ARG A 239 4.63 9.18 -21.13
CA ARG A 239 3.35 8.47 -21.02
C ARG A 239 2.97 8.26 -19.56
N LEU A 240 3.94 7.93 -18.70
CA LEU A 240 3.74 7.80 -17.26
C LEU A 240 3.29 9.12 -16.62
N VAL A 241 3.90 10.26 -16.99
CA VAL A 241 3.48 11.60 -16.54
C VAL A 241 2.01 11.85 -16.89
N ASN A 242 1.58 11.54 -18.11
CA ASN A 242 0.19 11.72 -18.52
C ASN A 242 -0.77 10.81 -17.72
N LEU A 243 -0.36 9.58 -17.42
CA LEU A 243 -1.13 8.65 -16.60
C LEU A 243 -1.30 9.18 -15.17
N LEU A 244 -0.20 9.60 -14.54
CA LEU A 244 -0.21 10.12 -13.17
C LEU A 244 -1.05 11.41 -13.05
N ARG A 245 -0.99 12.30 -14.04
CA ARG A 245 -1.85 13.50 -14.10
C ARG A 245 -3.33 13.20 -14.28
N ALA A 246 -3.66 12.08 -14.92
CA ALA A 246 -5.04 11.65 -15.11
C ALA A 246 -5.62 10.91 -13.89
N ALA A 247 -4.77 10.50 -12.95
CA ALA A 247 -5.20 9.85 -11.72
C ALA A 247 -6.05 10.79 -10.85
N ARG A 248 -6.96 10.21 -10.09
CA ARG A 248 -7.92 10.93 -9.22
C ARG A 248 -7.72 10.53 -7.77
N PRO A 249 -6.59 10.90 -7.15
CA PRO A 249 -6.35 10.61 -5.75
C PRO A 249 -7.33 11.37 -4.86
N ASP A 250 -7.56 10.83 -3.67
CA ASP A 250 -8.16 11.63 -2.60
C ASP A 250 -7.21 12.73 -2.16
N PRO A 251 -7.73 13.87 -1.70
CA PRO A 251 -6.91 14.95 -1.16
C PRO A 251 -5.84 14.51 -0.14
N GLU A 252 -6.10 13.48 0.67
CA GLU A 252 -5.16 13.04 1.70
C GLU A 252 -3.90 12.32 1.17
N ILE A 253 -3.95 11.74 -0.04
CA ILE A 253 -2.77 11.10 -0.68
C ILE A 253 -2.40 11.71 -2.01
N ALA A 254 -3.05 12.79 -2.43
CA ALA A 254 -2.80 13.39 -3.73
C ALA A 254 -1.33 13.73 -3.93
N TRP A 255 -0.65 14.11 -2.85
CA TRP A 255 0.78 14.37 -2.81
C TRP A 255 1.65 13.17 -3.18
N ALA A 256 1.22 11.94 -2.88
CA ALA A 256 2.01 10.74 -3.18
C ALA A 256 2.02 10.48 -4.69
N VAL A 257 0.88 10.69 -5.36
CA VAL A 257 0.79 10.64 -6.83
C VAL A 257 1.61 11.79 -7.45
N TRP A 258 1.54 12.99 -6.89
CA TRP A 258 2.34 14.13 -7.38
C TRP A 258 3.84 13.91 -7.22
N LEU A 259 4.27 13.25 -6.14
CA LEU A 259 5.67 12.90 -5.94
C LEU A 259 6.15 11.97 -7.07
N GLN A 260 5.36 10.95 -7.40
CA GLN A 260 5.67 10.08 -8.54
C GLN A 260 5.62 10.84 -9.88
N GLU A 261 4.72 11.81 -10.04
CA GLU A 261 4.68 12.67 -11.24
C GLU A 261 5.98 13.47 -11.38
N ALA A 262 6.45 14.09 -10.29
CA ALA A 262 7.68 14.88 -10.29
C ALA A 262 8.90 14.02 -10.66
N ARG A 263 8.98 12.80 -10.12
CA ARG A 263 10.01 11.81 -10.46
C ARG A 263 9.95 11.40 -11.94
N ALA A 264 8.75 11.14 -12.46
CA ALA A 264 8.57 10.81 -13.88
C ALA A 264 8.97 11.97 -14.80
N ARG A 265 8.63 13.22 -14.44
CA ARG A 265 9.04 14.42 -15.19
C ARG A 265 10.54 14.63 -15.17
N THR A 266 11.18 14.39 -14.03
CA THR A 266 12.64 14.44 -13.89
C THR A 266 13.30 13.48 -14.87
N ARG A 267 12.89 12.20 -14.87
CA ARG A 267 13.40 11.17 -15.79
C ARG A 267 13.04 11.41 -17.26
N SER A 268 11.96 12.15 -17.55
CA SER A 268 11.62 12.54 -18.92
C SER A 268 12.35 13.79 -19.42
N GLY A 269 13.19 14.43 -18.60
CA GLY A 269 13.88 15.68 -18.92
C GLY A 269 13.03 16.95 -18.78
N ASP A 270 11.79 16.84 -18.28
CA ASP A 270 10.94 18.00 -17.95
C ASP A 270 11.29 18.53 -16.55
N HIS A 271 12.53 19.00 -16.39
CA HIS A 271 13.04 19.44 -15.10
C HIS A 271 12.28 20.67 -14.56
N ALA A 272 11.87 21.59 -15.44
CA ALA A 272 11.09 22.76 -15.06
C ALA A 272 9.71 22.40 -14.52
N GLY A 273 9.01 21.44 -15.15
CA GLY A 273 7.75 20.90 -14.64
C GLY A 273 7.95 20.10 -13.36
N ALA A 274 8.98 19.27 -13.27
CA ALA A 274 9.29 18.48 -12.08
C ALA A 274 9.50 19.36 -10.84
N VAL A 275 10.30 20.43 -10.95
CA VAL A 275 10.54 21.39 -9.86
C VAL A 275 9.24 22.02 -9.35
N GLN A 276 8.31 22.39 -10.24
CA GLN A 276 7.02 22.95 -9.83
C GLN A 276 6.19 21.93 -9.02
N VAL A 277 6.20 20.67 -9.45
CA VAL A 277 5.45 19.61 -8.76
C VAL A 277 6.10 19.27 -7.42
N TYR A 278 7.44 19.19 -7.32
CA TYR A 278 8.10 19.00 -6.02
C TYR A 278 7.84 20.16 -5.06
N ALA A 279 7.90 21.42 -5.53
CA ALA A 279 7.58 22.58 -4.71
C ALA A 279 6.14 22.53 -4.19
N LYS A 280 5.19 22.07 -5.03
CA LYS A 280 3.79 21.83 -4.63
C LYS A 280 3.70 20.75 -3.55
N VAL A 281 4.39 19.62 -3.69
CA VAL A 281 4.40 18.55 -2.67
C VAL A 281 4.99 19.07 -1.37
N ARG A 282 6.17 19.69 -1.42
CA ARG A 282 6.87 20.24 -0.25
C ARG A 282 6.00 21.20 0.56
N GLY A 283 5.23 22.06 -0.12
CA GLY A 283 4.40 23.09 0.51
C GLY A 283 2.98 22.67 0.91
N HIS A 284 2.61 21.40 0.77
CA HIS A 284 1.24 20.94 1.02
C HIS A 284 1.06 20.43 2.46
N ASP A 285 0.05 20.92 3.17
CA ASP A 285 -0.15 20.67 4.61
C ASP A 285 -0.33 19.18 4.98
N ALA A 286 -0.89 18.38 4.07
CA ALA A 286 -1.10 16.95 4.31
C ALA A 286 0.18 16.10 4.16
N VAL A 287 1.30 16.68 3.72
CA VAL A 287 2.54 15.95 3.44
C VAL A 287 3.33 15.71 4.73
N PRO A 288 3.72 14.46 5.04
CA PRO A 288 4.57 14.18 6.18
C PRO A 288 5.91 14.92 6.10
N GLU A 289 6.47 15.31 7.25
CA GLU A 289 7.73 16.09 7.31
C GLU A 289 8.87 15.43 6.53
N ASP A 290 9.06 14.12 6.70
CA ASP A 290 10.13 13.37 6.02
C ASP A 290 9.92 13.33 4.49
N VAL A 291 8.67 13.30 4.03
CA VAL A 291 8.34 13.36 2.60
C VAL A 291 8.52 14.77 2.06
N SER A 292 8.19 15.81 2.84
CA SER A 292 8.45 17.19 2.45
C SER A 292 9.95 17.46 2.29
N LYS A 293 10.79 16.92 3.21
CA LYS A 293 12.25 16.94 3.09
C LYS A 293 12.73 16.13 1.88
N LEU A 294 12.14 14.97 1.60
CA LEU A 294 12.45 14.16 0.42
C LEU A 294 12.14 14.90 -0.88
N ALA A 295 10.96 15.52 -0.98
CA ALA A 295 10.58 16.33 -2.13
C ALA A 295 11.51 17.55 -2.30
N TRP A 296 11.94 18.17 -1.20
CA TRP A 296 12.94 19.25 -1.25
C TRP A 296 14.29 18.74 -1.76
N TYR A 297 14.76 17.61 -1.25
CA TYR A 297 16.00 16.98 -1.66
C TYR A 297 15.98 16.62 -3.16
N GLU A 298 14.97 15.88 -3.61
CA GLU A 298 14.81 15.48 -5.02
C GLU A 298 14.69 16.71 -5.94
N MET A 299 13.95 17.76 -5.53
CA MET A 299 13.90 19.04 -6.25
C MET A 299 15.27 19.69 -6.41
N ALA A 300 16.10 19.65 -5.35
CA ALA A 300 17.44 20.20 -5.39
C ALA A 300 18.35 19.43 -6.35
N LEU A 301 18.20 18.11 -6.43
CA LEU A 301 18.90 17.28 -7.43
C LEU A 301 18.41 17.59 -8.85
N THR A 302 17.11 17.77 -9.05
CA THR A 302 16.53 18.14 -10.36
C THR A 302 17.11 19.46 -10.89
N TYR A 303 17.38 20.46 -10.04
CA TYR A 303 18.10 21.67 -10.48
C TYR A 303 19.50 21.34 -11.00
N GLY A 304 20.21 20.41 -10.37
CA GLY A 304 21.54 19.97 -10.78
C GLY A 304 21.52 19.26 -12.15
N GLU A 305 20.56 18.36 -12.35
CA GLU A 305 20.33 17.67 -13.63
C GLU A 305 19.96 18.65 -14.76
N ALA A 306 19.19 19.71 -14.43
CA ALA A 306 18.89 20.80 -15.36
C ALA A 306 20.08 21.72 -15.68
N GLY A 307 21.23 21.52 -15.03
CA GLY A 307 22.44 22.34 -15.18
C GLY A 307 22.52 23.56 -14.25
N ASP A 308 21.51 23.83 -13.43
CA ASP A 308 21.49 24.93 -12.46
C ASP A 308 22.14 24.52 -11.13
N ARG A 309 23.47 24.36 -11.17
CA ARG A 309 24.28 23.97 -10.01
C ARG A 309 24.20 24.95 -8.85
N THR A 310 24.03 26.25 -9.15
CA THR A 310 23.92 27.30 -8.14
C THR A 310 22.67 27.09 -7.31
N ARG A 311 21.52 26.92 -7.97
CA ARG A 311 20.25 26.73 -7.29
C ARG A 311 20.17 25.38 -6.59
N SER A 312 20.68 24.32 -7.22
CA SER A 312 20.83 23.01 -6.58
C SER A 312 21.59 23.12 -5.24
N ARG A 313 22.76 23.77 -5.23
CA ARG A 313 23.55 23.97 -4.01
C ARG A 313 22.83 24.83 -2.98
N GLN A 314 22.10 25.86 -3.40
CA GLN A 314 21.33 26.72 -2.50
C GLN A 314 20.23 25.93 -1.79
N GLU A 315 19.45 25.13 -2.52
CA GLU A 315 18.38 24.31 -1.95
C GLU A 315 18.93 23.23 -1.02
N LEU A 316 20.00 22.53 -1.41
CA LEU A 316 20.69 21.55 -0.55
C LEU A 316 21.23 22.20 0.73
N SER A 317 21.78 23.42 0.66
CA SER A 317 22.26 24.15 1.83
C SER A 317 21.13 24.52 2.79
N GLY A 318 19.97 24.89 2.24
CA GLY A 318 18.77 25.13 3.02
C GLY A 318 18.29 23.87 3.74
N LEU A 319 18.25 22.73 3.04
CA LEU A 319 17.87 21.45 3.64
C LEU A 319 18.89 21.01 4.71
N TYR A 320 20.18 21.17 4.46
CA TYR A 320 21.25 20.87 5.42
C TYR A 320 21.13 21.69 6.72
N ALA A 321 20.76 22.96 6.60
CA ALA A 321 20.55 23.84 7.75
C ALA A 321 19.36 23.38 8.61
N LEU A 322 18.33 22.80 7.98
CA LEU A 322 17.17 22.23 8.65
C LEU A 322 17.49 20.85 9.26
N ASP A 323 18.10 19.97 8.48
CA ASP A 323 18.39 18.58 8.83
C ASP A 323 19.68 18.11 8.15
N ARG A 324 20.78 18.13 8.92
CA ARG A 324 22.12 17.83 8.41
C ARG A 324 22.34 16.36 8.07
N ASP A 325 21.53 15.47 8.64
CA ASP A 325 21.65 14.01 8.53
C ASP A 325 20.64 13.43 7.52
N PHE A 326 19.86 14.29 6.85
CA PHE A 326 18.92 13.85 5.83
C PHE A 326 19.67 13.38 4.57
N ALA A 327 19.47 12.12 4.19
CA ALA A 327 20.09 11.48 3.04
C ALA A 327 21.63 11.69 3.00
N ASP A 328 22.17 12.10 1.85
CA ASP A 328 23.61 12.36 1.62
C ASP A 328 23.91 13.87 1.49
N VAL A 329 23.01 14.76 1.94
CA VAL A 329 23.09 16.22 1.69
C VAL A 329 24.43 16.80 2.12
N GLY A 330 24.95 16.37 3.28
CA GLY A 330 26.25 16.81 3.78
C GLY A 330 27.40 16.41 2.85
N ASP A 331 27.36 15.22 2.25
CA ASP A 331 28.39 14.75 1.33
C ASP A 331 28.32 15.44 -0.03
N ARG A 332 27.11 15.68 -0.55
CA ARG A 332 26.91 16.47 -1.78
C ARG A 332 27.44 17.89 -1.65
N LEU A 333 27.19 18.57 -0.53
CA LEU A 333 27.69 19.92 -0.31
C LEU A 333 29.22 19.99 -0.18
N ARG A 334 29.85 18.91 0.29
CA ARG A 334 31.31 18.73 0.38
C ARG A 334 31.96 18.24 -0.92
N GLY A 335 31.17 17.93 -1.96
CA GLY A 335 31.66 17.37 -3.22
C GLY A 335 32.19 15.95 -3.09
N ARG A 336 31.68 15.16 -2.14
CA ARG A 336 32.13 13.79 -1.84
C ARG A 336 31.32 12.70 -2.52
N THR A 337 30.26 13.05 -3.23
CA THR A 337 29.42 12.14 -4.01
C THR A 337 29.82 12.17 -5.47
N THR A 338 30.09 11.01 -6.06
CA THR A 338 30.19 10.82 -7.51
C THR A 338 28.78 10.55 -8.05
N ASP A 339 28.33 11.28 -9.07
CA ASP A 339 27.13 10.92 -9.81
C ASP A 339 27.34 9.52 -10.42
N THR A 340 26.52 8.55 -10.02
CA THR A 340 26.40 7.22 -10.64
C THR A 340 24.99 7.01 -11.09
#